data_AF-R7MEC4-F1
#
_entry.id   AF-R7MEC4-F1
#
_cell.length_a   1.000
_cell.length_b   1.000
_cell.length_c   1.000
_cell.angle_alpha   90.00
_cell.angle_beta   90.00
_cell.angle_gamma   90.00
#
_symmetry.space_group_name_H-M   'P 1'
#
loop_
_entity.id
_entity.type
_entity.pdbx_description
1 polymer ?
#
loop_
_entity_poly.entity_id
_entity_poly.type
_entity_poly.pdbx_seq_one_letter_code
_entity_poly.pdbx_strand_id
1 'polypeptide(L)'
;MNIQSVGLYSLFSTQNPQLRRDNCVHVPMNKKILQCDTVTFTSVAKSEPLKKLLKFGIPDFYSDIVLVDTKDLELLLEHKVFSKPIRNIVRILKPYEKSLFPIEKQVYRLMKRTARTNPKMYLDEFLHKLVPHHSKILLEQQRPVFEKLSTLALQMPKEQIVQYNKLIDVTNKKLLNEPVIVPFSKKELLYKLKRIKERIAQKDNFKEVSDIEKIIKKVEFFEDDMGKAKKPTNKELKQFYKTFIYFENSSLQKDKDMVDLFNATKARLHRVPFEEKFKRKGFIHDLEKIVGQLQDTKLAHKMIQTARELPTSKNSLSAFVVKEANRSSSQIGYDLLADSVGSADHLVAAKAGGDSDIYNYVLASRRYNSERAHSKLSTIIEKDPNVRVYSQNQIDRLIELANSGIFKMCELSSSYILSVARRIKKLSPSNDPLNLDTNKLKY
;
A
#
# COMPACT_ATOMS: atom_id res chain seq x y z
N MET A 1 33.58 -23.76 -20.14
CA MET A 1 33.54 -22.29 -20.07
C MET A 1 33.30 -21.88 -18.63
N ASN A 2 34.29 -21.26 -17.99
CA ASN A 2 34.25 -20.81 -16.61
C ASN A 2 33.19 -19.70 -16.44
N ILE A 3 32.13 -19.97 -15.69
CA ILE A 3 31.16 -18.97 -15.26
C ILE A 3 31.64 -18.46 -13.91
N GLN A 4 32.33 -17.32 -13.92
CA GLN A 4 32.69 -16.60 -12.70
C GLN A 4 31.40 -16.12 -12.01
N SER A 5 31.31 -16.37 -10.70
CA SER A 5 30.34 -15.73 -9.82
C SER A 5 30.54 -14.22 -9.87
N VAL A 6 29.53 -13.48 -10.34
CA VAL A 6 29.52 -12.01 -10.24
C VAL A 6 29.36 -11.67 -8.76
N GLY A 7 30.49 -11.52 -8.08
CA GLY A 7 30.56 -11.04 -6.72
C GLY A 7 30.02 -9.61 -6.64
N LEU A 8 29.18 -9.36 -5.65
CA LEU A 8 28.86 -8.02 -5.20
C LEU A 8 30.19 -7.28 -4.88
N TYR A 9 30.29 -6.01 -5.30
CA TYR A 9 31.33 -5.01 -4.99
C TYR A 9 32.56 -4.92 -5.92
N SER A 10 32.51 -3.95 -6.84
CA SER A 10 33.72 -3.21 -7.27
C SER A 10 33.49 -1.73 -7.68
N LEU A 11 32.29 -1.16 -7.55
CA LEU A 11 31.99 0.19 -8.11
C LEU A 11 31.81 1.34 -7.10
N PHE A 12 32.13 1.15 -5.83
CA PHE A 12 32.13 2.26 -4.86
C PHE A 12 33.51 2.87 -4.66
N SER A 13 34.11 3.33 -5.76
CA SER A 13 35.14 4.38 -5.70
C SER A 13 35.09 5.19 -6.99
N THR A 14 34.52 6.40 -6.94
CA THR A 14 35.14 7.66 -7.39
C THR A 14 34.09 8.75 -7.67
N GLN A 15 34.33 9.89 -7.01
CA GLN A 15 34.17 11.28 -7.45
C GLN A 15 32.76 11.83 -7.81
N ASN A 16 32.31 12.73 -6.94
CA ASN A 16 31.29 13.75 -7.17
C ASN A 16 31.62 14.64 -8.38
N PRO A 17 30.65 14.90 -9.28
CA PRO A 17 30.58 16.17 -10.00
C PRO A 17 29.46 17.03 -9.42
N GLN A 18 29.84 18.23 -8.96
CA GLN A 18 28.91 19.30 -8.62
C GLN A 18 28.08 19.68 -9.85
N LEU A 19 26.74 19.73 -9.72
CA LEU A 19 25.87 20.33 -10.72
C LEU A 19 25.16 21.55 -10.12
N ARG A 20 25.37 22.66 -10.83
CA ARG A 20 24.94 24.03 -10.52
C ARG A 20 23.41 24.11 -10.42
N ARG A 21 22.95 24.80 -9.39
CA ARG A 21 21.60 25.36 -9.31
C ARG A 21 21.52 26.53 -10.29
N ASP A 22 20.46 26.61 -11.08
CA ASP A 22 19.64 27.82 -11.24
C ASP A 22 18.47 27.60 -12.21
N ASN A 23 17.46 28.46 -12.06
CA ASN A 23 16.21 28.62 -12.81
C ASN A 23 14.97 27.87 -12.28
N CYS A 24 14.39 28.42 -11.20
CA CYS A 24 12.99 28.25 -10.84
C CYS A 24 12.09 29.02 -11.83
N VAL A 25 11.29 28.30 -12.62
CA VAL A 25 10.12 28.87 -13.30
C VAL A 25 8.89 28.63 -12.43
N HIS A 26 8.29 29.70 -11.92
CA HIS A 26 7.07 29.66 -11.13
C HIS A 26 5.86 29.46 -12.06
N VAL A 27 5.16 28.33 -11.94
CA VAL A 27 3.91 28.08 -12.68
C VAL A 27 2.71 28.28 -11.72
N PRO A 28 1.63 28.98 -12.13
CA PRO A 28 0.49 29.26 -11.25
C PRO A 28 -0.29 27.99 -10.91
N MET A 29 -0.54 27.78 -9.61
CA MET A 29 -1.38 26.68 -9.12
C MET A 29 -2.85 27.00 -9.32
N ASN A 30 -3.48 26.33 -10.29
CA ASN A 30 -4.91 26.07 -10.24
C ASN A 30 -5.12 24.56 -10.42
N LYS A 31 -5.20 23.81 -9.31
CA LYS A 31 -5.46 22.37 -9.30
C LYS A 31 -6.64 22.05 -8.39
N LYS A 32 -7.78 21.69 -8.99
CA LYS A 32 -8.81 20.88 -8.32
C LYS A 32 -8.20 19.53 -7.95
N ILE A 33 -8.49 19.08 -6.74
CA ILE A 33 -7.90 17.91 -6.08
C ILE A 33 -8.45 16.63 -6.72
N LEU A 34 -7.55 15.68 -7.00
CA LEU A 34 -7.89 14.30 -7.30
C LEU A 34 -8.25 13.59 -6.00
N GLN A 35 -9.44 12.99 -5.93
CA GLN A 35 -9.82 12.14 -4.79
C GLN A 35 -8.78 11.02 -4.66
N CYS A 36 -8.27 10.83 -3.44
CA CYS A 36 -7.34 9.75 -3.13
C CYS A 36 -8.06 8.40 -3.24
N ASP A 37 -7.34 7.41 -3.77
CA ASP A 37 -7.82 6.04 -3.96
C ASP A 37 -8.18 5.37 -2.61
N THR A 38 -9.39 5.60 -2.12
CA THR A 38 -9.98 4.75 -1.10
C THR A 38 -10.50 3.48 -1.77
N VAL A 39 -9.87 2.35 -1.47
CA VAL A 39 -10.56 1.06 -1.62
C VAL A 39 -11.73 1.11 -0.63
N THR A 40 -12.93 1.31 -1.15
CA THR A 40 -14.15 1.29 -0.35
C THR A 40 -14.36 -0.14 0.12
N PHE A 41 -14.08 -0.41 1.40
CA PHE A 41 -14.61 -1.60 2.04
C PHE A 41 -16.13 -1.43 2.06
N THR A 42 -16.83 -2.23 1.26
CA THR A 42 -18.30 -2.22 1.20
C THR A 42 -18.85 -2.30 2.61
N SER A 43 -19.56 -1.25 3.02
CA SER A 43 -20.26 -1.21 4.30
C SER A 43 -21.29 -2.33 4.33
N VAL A 44 -21.10 -3.31 5.21
CA VAL A 44 -22.19 -4.23 5.55
C VAL A 44 -23.18 -3.44 6.39
N ALA A 45 -24.40 -3.21 5.89
CA ALA A 45 -25.42 -2.37 6.51
C ALA A 45 -25.66 -2.68 8.00
N LYS A 46 -25.44 -3.94 8.41
CA LYS A 46 -25.63 -4.43 9.78
C LYS A 46 -24.50 -4.03 10.75
N SER A 47 -23.40 -3.46 10.28
CA SER A 47 -22.29 -2.96 11.11
C SER A 47 -22.37 -1.46 11.41
N GLU A 48 -23.34 -0.76 10.82
CA GLU A 48 -23.45 0.70 10.89
C GLU A 48 -23.58 1.25 12.32
N PRO A 49 -24.37 0.64 13.23
CA PRO A 49 -24.41 1.05 14.63
C PRO A 49 -23.03 1.05 15.32
N LEU A 50 -22.18 0.06 15.02
CA LEU A 50 -20.82 0.00 15.58
C LEU A 50 -19.93 1.09 14.99
N LYS A 51 -20.02 1.35 13.70
CA LYS A 51 -19.23 2.41 13.06
C LYS A 51 -19.56 3.79 13.61
N LYS A 52 -20.83 4.05 13.98
CA LYS A 52 -21.22 5.30 14.66
C LYS A 52 -20.46 5.53 15.97
N LEU A 53 -19.89 4.49 16.59
CA LEU A 53 -19.10 4.60 17.82
C LEU A 53 -17.68 5.15 17.59
N LEU A 54 -17.15 5.08 16.36
CA LEU A 54 -15.76 5.46 16.06
C LEU A 54 -15.45 6.92 16.44
N LYS A 55 -16.41 7.83 16.27
CA LYS A 55 -16.32 9.24 16.70
C LYS A 55 -16.05 9.44 18.20
N PHE A 56 -16.23 8.40 19.02
CA PHE A 56 -16.00 8.44 20.47
C PHE A 56 -14.66 7.82 20.89
N GLY A 57 -13.74 7.60 19.95
CA GLY A 57 -12.38 7.11 20.25
C GLY A 57 -12.41 5.67 20.74
N ILE A 58 -12.57 4.74 19.81
CA ILE A 58 -12.59 3.30 20.09
C ILE A 58 -11.17 2.72 19.93
N PRO A 59 -10.61 2.02 20.93
CA PRO A 59 -9.37 1.27 20.77
C PRO A 59 -9.49 0.19 19.69
N ASP A 60 -8.41 -0.08 18.97
CA ASP A 60 -8.35 -1.19 18.03
C ASP A 60 -8.40 -2.55 18.75
N PHE A 61 -9.10 -3.53 18.18
CA PHE A 61 -9.24 -4.85 18.80
C PHE A 61 -7.92 -5.66 18.80
N TYR A 62 -7.01 -5.38 17.87
CA TYR A 62 -5.80 -6.16 17.62
C TYR A 62 -4.49 -5.39 17.90
N SER A 63 -4.57 -4.14 18.33
CA SER A 63 -3.39 -3.29 18.55
C SER A 63 -3.64 -2.15 19.55
N ASP A 64 -2.59 -1.42 19.87
CA ASP A 64 -2.55 -0.35 20.87
C ASP A 64 -3.03 1.01 20.36
N ILE A 65 -3.55 1.09 19.14
CA ILE A 65 -3.99 2.36 18.53
C ILE A 65 -5.46 2.68 18.85
N VAL A 66 -5.81 3.96 18.72
CA VAL A 66 -7.22 4.41 18.69
C VAL A 66 -7.68 4.52 17.24
N LEU A 67 -8.82 3.93 16.92
CA LEU A 67 -9.37 3.94 15.57
C LEU A 67 -9.81 5.34 15.14
N VAL A 68 -9.57 5.66 13.87
CA VAL A 68 -10.01 6.92 13.25
C VAL A 68 -11.38 6.71 12.61
N ASP A 69 -12.31 7.64 12.83
CA ASP A 69 -13.57 7.63 12.08
C ASP A 69 -13.29 7.88 10.59
N THR A 70 -13.96 7.12 9.72
CA THR A 70 -13.84 7.35 8.28
C THR A 70 -14.22 8.78 7.90
N LYS A 71 -15.25 9.34 8.55
CA LYS A 71 -15.72 10.72 8.31
C LYS A 71 -14.67 11.77 8.66
N ASP A 72 -13.88 11.52 9.70
CA ASP A 72 -12.80 12.43 10.08
C ASP A 72 -11.73 12.50 8.99
N LEU A 73 -11.32 11.34 8.44
CA LEU A 73 -10.36 11.32 7.34
C LEU A 73 -10.92 11.99 6.07
N GLU A 74 -12.18 11.74 5.74
CA GLU A 74 -12.87 12.37 4.61
C GLU A 74 -12.88 13.90 4.75
N LEU A 75 -13.22 14.43 5.93
CA LEU A 75 -13.19 15.87 6.21
C LEU A 75 -11.78 16.46 6.12
N LEU A 76 -10.74 15.74 6.58
CA LEU A 76 -9.35 16.20 6.44
C LEU A 76 -8.95 16.35 4.96
N LEU A 77 -9.41 15.43 4.10
CA LEU A 77 -9.14 15.45 2.66
C LEU A 77 -9.94 16.56 1.97
N GLU A 78 -11.24 16.66 2.26
CA GLU A 78 -12.13 17.69 1.71
C GLU A 78 -11.62 19.10 2.03
N HIS A 79 -11.23 19.34 3.28
CA HIS A 79 -10.64 20.61 3.73
C HIS A 79 -9.18 20.83 3.30
N LYS A 80 -8.65 19.97 2.43
CA LYS A 80 -7.31 20.06 1.87
C LYS A 80 -6.22 20.17 2.94
N VAL A 81 -6.42 19.56 4.11
CA VAL A 81 -5.55 19.74 5.28
C VAL A 81 -4.10 19.41 4.92
N PHE A 82 -3.89 18.32 4.20
CA PHE A 82 -2.56 17.86 3.82
C PHE A 82 -1.90 18.72 2.74
N SER A 83 -2.65 19.60 2.07
CA SER A 83 -2.07 20.59 1.16
C SER A 83 -1.65 21.88 1.88
N LYS A 84 -1.72 21.93 3.21
CA LYS A 84 -1.26 23.07 4.02
C LYS A 84 0.22 22.89 4.41
N PRO A 85 0.92 23.94 4.86
CA PRO A 85 2.26 23.81 5.41
C PRO A 85 2.34 22.81 6.57
N ILE A 86 3.47 22.13 6.71
CA ILE A 86 3.70 21.04 7.67
C ILE A 86 3.40 21.44 9.12
N ARG A 87 3.65 22.69 9.52
CA ARG A 87 3.28 23.21 10.84
C ARG A 87 1.78 23.10 11.10
N ASN A 88 0.96 23.42 10.09
CA ASN A 88 -0.49 23.37 10.21
C ASN A 88 -0.97 21.92 10.24
N ILE A 89 -0.40 21.05 9.40
CA ILE A 89 -0.70 19.61 9.39
C ILE A 89 -0.39 19.02 10.78
N VAL A 90 0.80 19.27 11.32
CA VAL A 90 1.21 18.77 12.64
C VAL A 90 0.22 19.18 13.73
N ARG A 91 -0.22 20.44 13.73
CA ARG A 91 -1.20 20.96 14.70
C ARG A 91 -2.55 20.25 14.58
N ILE A 92 -3.05 20.09 13.35
CA ILE A 92 -4.35 19.47 13.08
C ILE A 92 -4.32 17.97 13.38
N LEU A 93 -3.20 17.28 13.11
CA LEU A 93 -3.06 15.85 13.36
C LEU A 93 -2.78 15.48 14.82
N LYS A 94 -2.55 16.45 15.70
CA LYS A 94 -2.24 16.19 17.13
C LYS A 94 -3.24 15.25 17.82
N PRO A 95 -4.56 15.37 17.62
CA PRO A 95 -5.53 14.45 18.24
C PRO A 95 -5.38 12.99 17.78
N TYR A 96 -4.85 12.78 16.57
CA TYR A 96 -4.70 11.45 15.96
C TYR A 96 -3.35 10.79 16.31
N GLU A 97 -2.50 11.36 17.17
CA GLU A 97 -1.19 10.79 17.48
C GLU A 97 -1.27 9.38 18.11
N LYS A 98 -2.37 9.08 18.83
CA LYS A 98 -2.66 7.73 19.37
C LYS A 98 -3.21 6.76 18.32
N SER A 99 -3.58 7.25 17.14
CA SER A 99 -4.09 6.45 16.03
C SER A 99 -2.99 5.98 15.07
N LEU A 100 -1.79 6.58 15.16
CA LEU A 100 -0.70 6.28 14.24
C LEU A 100 0.00 4.97 14.61
N PHE A 101 0.08 4.07 13.63
CA PHE A 101 0.93 2.89 13.70
C PHE A 101 2.43 3.25 13.82
N PRO A 102 3.30 2.30 14.22
CA PRO A 102 4.69 2.61 14.56
C PRO A 102 5.48 3.37 13.49
N ILE A 103 5.28 3.09 12.19
CA ILE A 103 5.99 3.77 11.10
C ILE A 103 5.43 5.18 10.88
N GLU A 104 4.12 5.30 10.81
CA GLU A 104 3.39 6.56 10.64
C GLU A 104 3.68 7.51 11.81
N LYS A 105 3.82 6.97 13.03
CA LYS A 105 4.24 7.71 14.23
C LYS A 105 5.68 8.21 14.12
N GLN A 106 6.59 7.43 13.52
CA GLN A 106 7.95 7.90 13.21
C GLN A 106 7.93 9.02 12.16
N VAL A 107 7.14 8.89 11.10
CA VAL A 107 6.96 9.96 10.11
C VAL A 107 6.40 11.22 10.77
N TYR A 108 5.36 11.10 11.60
CA TYR A 108 4.79 12.24 12.33
C TYR A 108 5.79 12.89 13.29
N ARG A 109 6.66 12.13 13.95
CA ARG A 109 7.76 12.69 14.76
C ARG A 109 8.76 13.48 13.92
N LEU A 110 9.12 12.99 12.73
CA LEU A 110 9.95 13.73 11.78
C LEU A 110 9.24 15.01 11.31
N MET A 111 7.94 14.94 11.02
CA MET A 111 7.13 16.11 10.68
C MET A 111 7.13 17.15 11.81
N LYS A 112 6.99 16.72 13.08
CA LYS A 112 7.08 17.59 14.26
C LYS A 112 8.42 18.31 14.36
N ARG A 113 9.53 17.61 14.09
CA ARG A 113 10.87 18.21 14.08
C ARG A 113 11.03 19.21 12.94
N THR A 114 10.65 18.83 11.73
CA THR A 114 10.69 19.71 10.55
C THR A 114 9.80 20.92 10.70
N ALA A 115 8.63 20.81 11.32
CA ALA A 115 7.74 21.94 11.55
C ALA A 115 8.34 23.04 12.44
N ARG A 116 9.35 22.71 13.25
CA ARG A 116 10.09 23.69 14.09
C ARG A 116 11.14 24.45 13.28
N THR A 117 11.82 23.77 12.34
CA THR A 117 12.95 24.33 11.59
C THR A 117 12.56 24.86 10.21
N ASN A 118 11.57 24.26 9.56
CA ASN A 118 10.98 24.70 8.30
C ASN A 118 9.45 24.61 8.32
N PRO A 119 8.77 25.53 9.03
CA PRO A 119 7.32 25.47 9.25
C PRO A 119 6.47 25.62 7.96
N LYS A 120 7.04 26.22 6.91
CA LYS A 120 6.35 26.53 5.65
C LYS A 120 6.43 25.41 4.60
N MET A 121 7.28 24.40 4.82
CA MET A 121 7.46 23.25 3.93
C MET A 121 6.17 22.47 3.72
N TYR A 122 5.93 21.99 2.50
CA TYR A 122 4.81 21.11 2.18
C TYR A 122 5.16 19.63 2.39
N LEU A 123 4.15 18.75 2.47
CA LEU A 123 4.33 17.37 2.89
C LEU A 123 5.11 16.52 1.87
N ASP A 124 4.87 16.75 0.58
CA ASP A 124 5.62 16.16 -0.54
C ASP A 124 7.08 16.62 -0.56
N GLU A 125 7.34 17.91 -0.41
CA GLU A 125 8.70 18.46 -0.29
C GLU A 125 9.46 17.86 0.91
N PHE A 126 8.77 17.73 2.05
CA PHE A 126 9.30 17.12 3.25
C PHE A 126 9.73 15.67 3.00
N LEU A 127 8.88 14.84 2.39
CA LEU A 127 9.24 13.46 2.08
C LEU A 127 10.37 13.39 1.04
N HIS A 128 10.32 14.22 0.00
CA HIS A 128 11.35 14.23 -1.04
C HIS A 128 12.73 14.52 -0.45
N LYS A 129 12.82 15.44 0.52
CA LYS A 129 14.07 15.75 1.25
C LYS A 129 14.65 14.57 2.02
N LEU A 130 13.81 13.62 2.44
CA LEU A 130 14.23 12.42 3.18
C LEU A 130 14.75 11.30 2.27
N VAL A 131 14.37 11.30 0.98
CA VAL A 131 14.69 10.22 0.04
C VAL A 131 16.18 9.90 -0.06
N PRO A 132 17.12 10.86 -0.22
CA PRO A 132 18.53 10.53 -0.44
C PRO A 132 19.15 9.72 0.71
N HIS A 133 18.73 9.99 1.94
CA HIS A 133 19.19 9.26 3.13
C HIS A 133 18.48 7.90 3.26
N HIS A 134 17.15 7.91 3.16
CA HIS A 134 16.35 6.70 3.38
C HIS A 134 16.50 5.65 2.27
N SER A 135 16.79 6.04 1.03
CA SER A 135 17.09 5.10 -0.05
C SER A 135 18.33 4.24 0.25
N LYS A 136 19.37 4.83 0.86
CA LYS A 136 20.59 4.10 1.25
C LYS A 136 20.31 3.08 2.34
N ILE A 137 19.61 3.51 3.40
CA ILE A 137 19.20 2.62 4.50
C ILE A 137 18.28 1.51 3.98
N LEU A 138 17.36 1.82 3.07
CA LEU A 138 16.48 0.81 2.49
C LEU A 138 17.26 -0.26 1.72
N LEU A 139 18.28 0.16 0.96
CA LEU A 139 19.16 -0.76 0.24
C LEU A 139 19.93 -1.67 1.21
N GLU A 140 20.45 -1.11 2.32
CA GLU A 140 21.11 -1.88 3.39
C GLU A 140 20.18 -2.89 4.04
N GLN A 141 18.91 -2.53 4.27
CA GLN A 141 17.89 -3.47 4.80
C GLN A 141 17.54 -4.59 3.82
N GLN A 142 17.57 -4.31 2.52
CA GLN A 142 17.21 -5.28 1.47
C GLN A 142 18.34 -6.26 1.14
N ARG A 143 19.59 -5.80 1.24
CA ARG A 143 20.78 -6.57 0.85
C ARG A 143 20.89 -7.95 1.51
N PRO A 144 20.77 -8.10 2.84
CA PRO A 144 20.85 -9.42 3.48
C PRO A 144 19.78 -10.39 2.98
N VAL A 145 18.59 -9.90 2.61
CA VAL A 145 17.52 -10.73 2.06
C VAL A 145 17.90 -11.25 0.67
N PHE A 146 18.45 -10.40 -0.19
CA PHE A 146 18.92 -10.80 -1.52
C PHE A 146 20.15 -11.71 -1.48
N GLU A 147 21.03 -11.53 -0.50
CA GLU A 147 22.17 -12.44 -0.26
C GLU A 147 21.67 -13.83 0.13
N LYS A 148 20.76 -13.93 1.11
CA LYS A 148 20.12 -15.21 1.49
C LYS A 148 19.45 -15.89 0.30
N LEU A 149 18.70 -15.13 -0.52
CA LEU A 149 18.06 -15.66 -1.72
C LEU A 149 19.08 -16.20 -2.72
N SER A 150 20.20 -15.49 -2.90
CA SER A 150 21.27 -15.92 -3.81
C SER A 150 21.96 -17.18 -3.32
N THR A 151 22.15 -17.33 -2.01
CA THR A 151 22.65 -18.59 -1.42
C THR A 151 21.67 -19.75 -1.64
N LEU A 152 20.36 -19.54 -1.45
CA LEU A 152 19.35 -20.57 -1.71
C LEU A 152 19.29 -20.94 -3.20
N ALA A 153 19.47 -19.97 -4.10
CA ALA A 153 19.43 -20.20 -5.53
C ALA A 153 20.54 -21.14 -6.05
N LEU A 154 21.64 -21.30 -5.30
CA LEU A 154 22.71 -22.26 -5.62
C LEU A 154 22.22 -23.73 -5.62
N GLN A 155 21.10 -24.00 -4.95
CA GLN A 155 20.48 -25.33 -4.88
C GLN A 155 19.51 -25.59 -6.04
N MET A 156 19.27 -24.61 -6.91
CA MET A 156 18.39 -24.77 -8.07
C MET A 156 19.07 -25.57 -9.20
N PRO A 157 18.29 -26.24 -10.06
CA PRO A 157 18.81 -26.76 -11.32
C PRO A 157 19.31 -25.64 -12.25
N LYS A 158 20.14 -26.03 -13.22
CA LYS A 158 20.88 -25.09 -14.11
C LYS A 158 19.98 -24.12 -14.87
N GLU A 159 18.78 -24.53 -15.27
CA GLU A 159 17.87 -23.66 -16.02
C GLU A 159 17.26 -22.57 -15.13
N GLN A 160 16.80 -22.93 -13.93
CA GLN A 160 16.17 -22.00 -12.99
C GLN A 160 17.18 -21.05 -12.36
N ILE A 161 18.43 -21.48 -12.09
CA ILE A 161 19.47 -20.57 -11.61
C ILE A 161 19.82 -19.49 -12.65
N VAL A 162 19.79 -19.80 -13.95
CA VAL A 162 19.96 -18.81 -15.02
C VAL A 162 18.80 -17.80 -15.03
N GLN A 163 17.56 -18.26 -14.88
CA GLN A 163 16.39 -17.38 -14.77
C GLN A 163 16.49 -16.48 -13.53
N TYR A 164 16.89 -17.04 -12.38
CA TYR A 164 17.08 -16.30 -11.14
C TYR A 164 18.17 -15.23 -11.27
N ASN A 165 19.33 -15.57 -11.85
CA ASN A 165 20.42 -14.62 -12.05
C ASN A 165 19.99 -13.44 -12.93
N LYS A 166 19.19 -13.68 -13.96
CA LYS A 166 18.61 -12.62 -14.80
C LYS A 166 17.63 -11.73 -14.00
N LEU A 167 16.81 -12.32 -13.13
CA LEU A 167 15.92 -11.57 -12.24
C LEU A 167 16.72 -10.68 -11.28
N ILE A 168 17.79 -11.20 -10.67
CA ILE A 168 18.64 -10.45 -9.74
C ILE A 168 19.43 -9.35 -10.44
N ASP A 169 19.98 -9.58 -11.64
CA ASP A 169 20.63 -8.52 -12.42
C ASP A 169 19.70 -7.33 -12.68
N VAL A 170 18.48 -7.60 -13.17
CA VAL A 170 17.47 -6.55 -13.38
C VAL A 170 17.07 -5.90 -12.07
N THR A 171 16.98 -6.67 -10.99
CA THR A 171 16.62 -6.15 -9.66
C THR A 171 17.69 -5.20 -9.14
N ASN A 172 18.97 -5.56 -9.23
CA ASN A 172 20.08 -4.73 -8.79
C ASN A 172 20.13 -3.41 -9.55
N LYS A 173 19.95 -3.44 -10.87
CA LYS A 173 19.84 -2.21 -11.68
C LYS A 173 18.71 -1.31 -11.20
N LYS A 174 17.52 -1.87 -10.95
CA LYS A 174 16.37 -1.12 -10.40
C LYS A 174 16.60 -0.54 -9.01
N LEU A 175 17.39 -1.22 -8.17
CA LEU A 175 17.74 -0.75 -6.83
C LEU A 175 18.74 0.41 -6.87
N LEU A 176 19.64 0.40 -7.85
CA LEU A 176 20.65 1.44 -8.09
C LEU A 176 20.15 2.59 -8.97
N ASN A 177 18.90 2.54 -9.42
CA ASN A 177 18.29 3.46 -10.40
C ASN A 177 19.03 3.48 -11.75
N GLU A 178 19.60 2.35 -12.14
CA GLU A 178 20.18 2.18 -13.47
C GLU A 178 19.07 1.91 -14.51
N PRO A 179 19.21 2.42 -15.74
CA PRO A 179 18.27 2.13 -16.81
C PRO A 179 18.14 0.63 -17.10
N VAL A 180 16.91 0.14 -17.17
CA VAL A 180 16.60 -1.27 -17.47
C VAL A 180 15.70 -1.41 -18.68
N ILE A 181 15.85 -2.51 -19.41
CA ILE A 181 14.90 -2.91 -20.46
C ILE A 181 13.80 -3.72 -19.80
N VAL A 182 12.61 -3.15 -19.74
CA VAL A 182 11.41 -3.82 -19.21
C VAL A 182 10.55 -4.26 -20.39
N PRO A 183 10.21 -5.55 -20.51
CA PRO A 183 9.34 -6.02 -21.57
C PRO A 183 7.96 -5.37 -21.53
N PHE A 184 7.32 -5.24 -22.68
CA PHE A 184 5.92 -4.80 -22.74
C PHE A 184 4.99 -5.83 -22.09
N SER A 185 3.92 -5.34 -21.47
CA SER A 185 2.86 -6.17 -20.90
C SER A 185 1.51 -5.49 -21.16
N LYS A 186 0.73 -6.06 -22.08
CA LYS A 186 -0.64 -5.63 -22.36
C LYS A 186 -1.50 -5.61 -21.10
N LYS A 187 -1.38 -6.64 -20.26
CA LYS A 187 -2.09 -6.72 -18.98
C LYS A 187 -1.76 -5.54 -18.05
N GLU A 188 -0.49 -5.15 -17.96
CA GLU A 188 -0.08 -4.00 -17.15
C GLU A 188 -0.60 -2.68 -17.75
N LEU A 189 -0.55 -2.52 -19.07
CA LEU A 189 -1.07 -1.34 -19.76
C LEU A 189 -2.58 -1.19 -19.53
N LEU A 190 -3.36 -2.25 -19.75
CA LEU A 190 -4.81 -2.26 -19.52
C LEU A 190 -5.15 -1.97 -18.06
N TYR A 191 -4.43 -2.56 -17.12
CA TYR A 191 -4.62 -2.28 -15.70
C TYR A 191 -4.43 -0.78 -15.40
N LYS A 192 -3.34 -0.17 -15.87
CA LYS A 192 -3.08 1.26 -15.65
C LYS A 192 -4.12 2.16 -16.33
N LEU A 193 -4.53 1.82 -17.56
CA LEU A 193 -5.59 2.57 -18.26
C LEU A 193 -6.93 2.51 -17.50
N LYS A 194 -7.31 1.34 -16.98
CA LYS A 194 -8.54 1.20 -16.17
C LYS A 194 -8.48 2.04 -14.90
N ARG A 195 -7.32 2.10 -14.23
CA ARG A 195 -7.11 2.98 -13.05
C ARG A 195 -7.22 4.46 -13.40
N ILE A 196 -6.64 4.88 -14.54
CA ILE A 196 -6.77 6.26 -15.00
C ILE A 196 -8.23 6.57 -15.37
N LYS A 197 -8.97 5.63 -15.96
CA LYS A 197 -10.40 5.78 -16.25
C LYS A 197 -11.21 6.02 -14.96
N GLU A 198 -10.98 5.22 -13.92
CA GLU A 198 -11.64 5.40 -12.61
C GLU A 198 -11.41 6.83 -12.07
N ARG A 199 -10.17 7.31 -12.13
CA ARG A 199 -9.80 8.68 -11.73
C ARG A 199 -10.49 9.76 -12.56
N ILE A 200 -10.59 9.57 -13.87
CA ILE A 200 -11.22 10.54 -14.78
C ILE A 200 -12.73 10.57 -14.57
N ALA A 201 -13.36 9.42 -14.35
CA ALA A 201 -14.80 9.31 -14.12
C ALA A 201 -15.24 10.12 -12.90
N GLN A 202 -14.41 10.24 -11.87
CA GLN A 202 -14.67 11.07 -10.68
C GLN A 202 -14.70 12.58 -10.95
N LYS A 203 -14.24 13.05 -12.13
CA LYS A 203 -14.24 14.46 -12.50
C LYS A 203 -15.46 14.88 -13.33
N ASP A 204 -16.39 13.96 -13.59
CA ASP A 204 -17.58 14.16 -14.43
C ASP A 204 -17.26 14.69 -15.85
N ASN A 205 -16.08 14.38 -16.39
CA ASN A 205 -15.71 14.75 -17.76
C ASN A 205 -16.07 13.64 -18.76
N PHE A 206 -17.30 13.69 -19.27
CA PHE A 206 -17.82 12.69 -20.21
C PHE A 206 -16.94 12.47 -21.45
N LYS A 207 -16.30 13.52 -21.98
CA LYS A 207 -15.45 13.43 -23.16
C LYS A 207 -14.18 12.64 -22.88
N GLU A 208 -13.51 12.95 -21.76
CA GLU A 208 -12.30 12.24 -21.32
C GLU A 208 -12.61 10.76 -21.01
N VAL A 209 -13.75 10.48 -20.38
CA VAL A 209 -14.22 9.09 -20.12
C VAL A 209 -14.44 8.34 -21.43
N SER A 210 -15.12 8.94 -22.41
CA SER A 210 -15.35 8.32 -23.71
C SER A 210 -14.05 8.04 -24.46
N ASP A 211 -13.10 8.98 -24.43
CA ASP A 211 -11.81 8.84 -25.10
C ASP A 211 -10.97 7.71 -24.47
N ILE A 212 -10.91 7.61 -23.14
CA ILE A 212 -10.14 6.54 -22.49
C ILE A 212 -10.77 5.16 -22.71
N GLU A 213 -12.10 5.05 -22.79
CA GLU A 213 -12.78 3.81 -23.13
C GLU A 213 -12.44 3.32 -24.54
N LYS A 214 -12.37 4.24 -25.51
CA LYS A 214 -11.95 3.91 -26.88
C LYS A 214 -10.49 3.48 -26.91
N ILE A 215 -9.61 4.12 -26.14
CA ILE A 215 -8.20 3.72 -26.01
C ILE A 215 -8.11 2.31 -25.42
N ILE A 216 -8.82 2.02 -24.32
CA ILE A 216 -8.87 0.69 -23.69
C ILE A 216 -9.30 -0.37 -24.70
N LYS A 217 -10.41 -0.14 -25.41
CA LYS A 217 -10.90 -1.05 -26.47
C LYS A 217 -9.83 -1.32 -27.52
N LYS A 218 -9.11 -0.30 -27.98
CA LYS A 218 -8.01 -0.46 -28.96
C LYS A 218 -6.86 -1.31 -28.42
N VAL A 219 -6.50 -1.15 -27.14
CA VAL A 219 -5.43 -1.92 -26.48
C VAL A 219 -5.85 -3.37 -26.22
N GLU A 220 -7.13 -3.66 -26.00
CA GLU A 220 -7.63 -5.04 -25.84
C GLU A 220 -7.35 -5.92 -27.06
N PHE A 221 -7.26 -5.32 -28.25
CA PHE A 221 -6.89 -6.00 -29.51
C PHE A 221 -5.38 -6.16 -29.73
N PHE A 222 -4.52 -5.70 -28.82
CA PHE A 222 -3.08 -5.94 -28.97
C PHE A 222 -2.77 -7.42 -28.73
N GLU A 223 -1.72 -7.94 -29.35
CA GLU A 223 -1.23 -9.29 -29.07
C GLU A 223 -0.71 -9.39 -27.62
N ASP A 224 -0.97 -10.51 -26.97
CA ASP A 224 -0.62 -10.70 -25.56
C ASP A 224 0.89 -10.85 -25.35
N ASP A 225 1.62 -11.36 -26.34
CA ASP A 225 3.07 -11.62 -26.30
C ASP A 225 3.92 -10.55 -27.00
N MET A 226 3.27 -9.50 -27.52
CA MET A 226 3.91 -8.34 -28.15
C MET A 226 5.12 -7.85 -27.36
N GLY A 227 6.30 -7.84 -27.98
CA GLY A 227 7.50 -7.27 -27.36
C GLY A 227 7.99 -7.96 -26.07
N LYS A 228 7.47 -9.14 -25.70
CA LYS A 228 7.86 -9.85 -24.47
C LYS A 228 9.25 -10.48 -24.57
N ALA A 229 9.42 -11.44 -25.49
CA ALA A 229 10.68 -12.16 -25.69
C ALA A 229 11.48 -11.65 -26.89
N LYS A 230 10.77 -11.16 -27.93
CA LYS A 230 11.33 -10.70 -29.20
C LYS A 230 11.02 -9.21 -29.40
N LYS A 231 11.68 -8.56 -30.35
CA LYS A 231 11.30 -7.21 -30.78
C LYS A 231 9.88 -7.25 -31.38
N PRO A 232 9.02 -6.25 -31.12
CA PRO A 232 7.73 -6.17 -31.78
C PRO A 232 7.86 -6.15 -33.31
N THR A 233 6.93 -6.80 -33.99
CA THR A 233 6.76 -6.76 -35.45
C THR A 233 6.29 -5.39 -35.92
N ASN A 234 6.48 -5.10 -37.21
CA ASN A 234 5.97 -3.86 -37.82
C ASN A 234 4.43 -3.74 -37.71
N LYS A 235 3.70 -4.86 -37.77
CA LYS A 235 2.24 -4.89 -37.60
C LYS A 235 1.84 -4.45 -36.19
N GLU A 236 2.51 -5.01 -35.18
CA GLU A 236 2.28 -4.65 -33.77
C GLU A 236 2.64 -3.19 -33.50
N LEU A 237 3.81 -2.72 -33.96
CA LEU A 237 4.19 -1.31 -33.82
C LEU A 237 3.19 -0.37 -34.50
N LYS A 238 2.72 -0.71 -35.70
CA LYS A 238 1.69 0.07 -36.41
C LYS A 238 0.38 0.11 -35.62
N GLN A 239 0.00 -0.99 -34.97
CA GLN A 239 -1.18 -1.03 -34.11
C GLN A 239 -1.01 -0.12 -32.88
N PHE A 240 0.15 -0.18 -32.22
CA PHE A 240 0.46 0.73 -31.12
C PHE A 240 0.41 2.19 -31.55
N TYR A 241 1.08 2.56 -32.64
CA TYR A 241 1.13 3.95 -33.11
C TYR A 241 -0.24 4.49 -33.54
N LYS A 242 -1.12 3.65 -34.12
CA LYS A 242 -2.53 4.05 -34.35
C LYS A 242 -3.24 4.43 -33.06
N THR A 243 -3.02 3.68 -31.98
CA THR A 243 -3.59 3.99 -30.66
C THR A 243 -2.93 5.23 -30.04
N PHE A 244 -1.62 5.38 -30.18
CA PHE A 244 -0.87 6.54 -29.70
C PHE A 244 -1.31 7.84 -30.38
N ILE A 245 -1.45 7.84 -31.71
CA ILE A 245 -1.96 8.97 -32.48
C ILE A 245 -3.39 9.33 -32.05
N TYR A 246 -4.25 8.32 -31.80
CA TYR A 246 -5.58 8.58 -31.25
C TYR A 246 -5.49 9.29 -29.90
N PHE A 247 -4.62 8.83 -29.00
CA PHE A 247 -4.37 9.46 -27.71
C PHE A 247 -3.91 10.92 -27.85
N GLU A 248 -2.92 11.18 -28.70
CA GLU A 248 -2.37 12.54 -28.91
C GLU A 248 -3.42 13.53 -29.45
N ASN A 249 -4.42 13.04 -30.21
CA ASN A 249 -5.50 13.87 -30.74
C ASN A 249 -6.77 13.86 -29.87
N SER A 250 -6.73 13.22 -28.70
CA SER A 250 -7.89 13.11 -27.80
C SER A 250 -7.92 14.23 -26.77
N SER A 251 -9.02 14.32 -26.02
CA SER A 251 -9.12 15.21 -24.85
C SER A 251 -8.07 14.92 -23.75
N LEU A 252 -7.43 13.74 -23.79
CA LEU A 252 -6.50 13.25 -22.78
C LEU A 252 -5.04 13.63 -23.05
N GLN A 253 -4.73 14.30 -24.15
CA GLN A 253 -3.35 14.58 -24.58
C GLN A 253 -2.50 15.36 -23.55
N LYS A 254 -3.14 16.14 -22.65
CA LYS A 254 -2.47 16.89 -21.58
C LYS A 254 -2.53 16.19 -20.21
N ASP A 255 -3.18 15.03 -20.12
CA ASP A 255 -3.26 14.27 -18.88
C ASP A 255 -1.90 13.62 -18.60
N LYS A 256 -1.24 14.05 -17.52
CA LYS A 256 0.12 13.64 -17.19
C LYS A 256 0.27 12.12 -17.05
N ASP A 257 -0.68 11.45 -16.41
CA ASP A 257 -0.58 10.00 -16.20
C ASP A 257 -0.69 9.25 -17.53
N MET A 258 -1.54 9.73 -18.44
CA MET A 258 -1.67 9.18 -19.79
C MET A 258 -0.40 9.39 -20.61
N VAL A 259 0.16 10.60 -20.58
CA VAL A 259 1.43 10.93 -21.25
C VAL A 259 2.55 10.02 -20.75
N ASP A 260 2.74 9.94 -19.43
CA ASP A 260 3.78 9.12 -18.80
C ASP A 260 3.58 7.63 -19.14
N LEU A 261 2.33 7.15 -19.17
CA LEU A 261 2.00 5.76 -19.51
C LEU A 261 2.32 5.42 -20.97
N PHE A 262 1.95 6.27 -21.92
CA PHE A 262 2.21 6.03 -23.33
C PHE A 262 3.69 6.17 -23.67
N ASN A 263 4.40 7.12 -23.06
CA ASN A 263 5.85 7.26 -23.20
C ASN A 263 6.59 6.03 -22.67
N ALA A 264 6.22 5.55 -21.48
CA ALA A 264 6.77 4.31 -20.93
C ALA A 264 6.45 3.10 -21.82
N THR A 265 5.23 3.04 -22.39
CA THR A 265 4.84 1.96 -23.31
C THR A 265 5.67 1.98 -24.59
N LYS A 266 5.85 3.15 -25.18
CA LYS A 266 6.72 3.37 -26.35
C LYS A 266 8.15 2.91 -26.05
N ALA A 267 8.74 3.35 -24.94
CA ALA A 267 10.08 2.94 -24.54
C ALA A 267 10.22 1.41 -24.42
N ARG A 268 9.25 0.75 -23.76
CA ARG A 268 9.23 -0.72 -23.60
C ARG A 268 9.14 -1.46 -24.94
N LEU A 269 8.28 -1.00 -25.85
CA LEU A 269 8.14 -1.61 -27.18
C LEU A 269 9.40 -1.44 -28.05
N HIS A 270 10.05 -0.29 -27.96
CA HIS A 270 11.33 -0.04 -28.65
C HIS A 270 12.55 -0.60 -27.92
N ARG A 271 12.34 -1.23 -26.76
CA ARG A 271 13.41 -1.76 -25.88
C ARG A 271 14.45 -0.69 -25.50
N VAL A 272 13.99 0.55 -25.39
CA VAL A 272 14.80 1.66 -24.90
C VAL A 272 14.94 1.51 -23.38
N PRO A 273 16.16 1.45 -22.84
CA PRO A 273 16.37 1.41 -21.39
C PRO A 273 15.79 2.65 -20.72
N PHE A 274 15.09 2.47 -19.60
CA PHE A 274 14.58 3.58 -18.78
C PHE A 274 14.70 3.25 -17.29
N GLU A 275 14.73 4.28 -16.46
CA GLU A 275 14.76 4.10 -15.00
C GLU A 275 13.41 3.56 -14.50
N GLU A 276 13.42 2.34 -13.95
CA GLU A 276 12.24 1.77 -13.30
C GLU A 276 12.52 1.51 -11.82
N LYS A 277 11.71 2.09 -10.94
CA LYS A 277 11.81 1.85 -9.50
C LYS A 277 11.56 0.37 -9.17
N PHE A 278 12.37 -0.18 -8.26
CA PHE A 278 12.15 -1.51 -7.70
C PHE A 278 10.75 -1.62 -7.05
N LYS A 279 10.05 -2.72 -7.35
CA LYS A 279 8.72 -3.03 -6.80
C LYS A 279 8.75 -4.41 -6.15
N ARG A 280 8.73 -4.45 -4.81
CA ARG A 280 8.74 -5.69 -4.01
C ARG A 280 7.72 -6.73 -4.48
N LYS A 281 6.46 -6.35 -4.70
CA LYS A 281 5.41 -7.28 -5.15
C LYS A 281 5.72 -7.85 -6.55
N GLY A 282 6.27 -7.03 -7.44
CA GLY A 282 6.68 -7.47 -8.78
C GLY A 282 7.81 -8.49 -8.70
N PHE A 283 8.84 -8.20 -7.89
CA PHE A 283 9.94 -9.12 -7.64
C PHE A 283 9.47 -10.48 -7.09
N ILE A 284 8.62 -10.48 -6.05
CA ILE A 284 8.12 -11.73 -5.45
C ILE A 284 7.33 -12.53 -6.49
N HIS A 285 6.47 -11.89 -7.27
CA HIS A 285 5.70 -12.56 -8.31
C HIS A 285 6.59 -13.15 -9.42
N ASP A 286 7.63 -12.43 -9.84
CA ASP A 286 8.57 -12.96 -10.83
C ASP A 286 9.45 -14.08 -10.27
N LEU A 287 9.79 -14.04 -8.97
CA LEU A 287 10.43 -15.14 -8.27
C LEU A 287 9.49 -16.36 -8.18
N GLU A 288 8.21 -16.17 -7.84
CA GLU A 288 7.19 -17.23 -7.77
C GLU A 288 7.08 -18.00 -9.09
N LYS A 289 7.18 -17.33 -10.24
CA LYS A 289 7.21 -18.01 -11.55
C LYS A 289 8.42 -18.90 -11.77
N ILE A 290 9.59 -18.50 -11.24
CA ILE A 290 10.84 -19.26 -11.39
C ILE A 290 10.79 -20.46 -10.44
N VAL A 291 10.52 -20.22 -9.16
CA VAL A 291 10.53 -21.29 -8.16
C VAL A 291 9.35 -22.26 -8.30
N GLY A 292 8.25 -21.83 -8.92
CA GLY A 292 7.12 -22.71 -9.25
C GLY A 292 7.44 -23.78 -10.29
N GLN A 293 8.59 -23.68 -10.99
CA GLN A 293 9.09 -24.71 -11.90
C GLN A 293 10.00 -25.73 -11.19
N LEU A 294 10.31 -25.53 -9.90
CA LEU A 294 11.18 -26.43 -9.14
C LEU A 294 10.41 -27.67 -8.67
N GLN A 295 11.05 -28.83 -8.78
CA GLN A 295 10.56 -30.06 -8.15
C GLN A 295 10.71 -30.02 -6.62
N ASP A 296 11.75 -29.34 -6.12
CA ASP A 296 11.93 -29.12 -4.68
C ASP A 296 10.98 -28.02 -4.16
N THR A 297 9.81 -28.46 -3.71
CA THR A 297 8.77 -27.59 -3.15
C THR A 297 9.17 -26.94 -1.82
N LYS A 298 10.09 -27.56 -1.06
CA LYS A 298 10.60 -27.00 0.21
C LYS A 298 11.53 -25.83 -0.06
N LEU A 299 12.45 -25.98 -1.02
CA LEU A 299 13.30 -24.88 -1.48
C LEU A 299 12.45 -23.73 -2.03
N ALA A 300 11.48 -24.03 -2.90
CA ALA A 300 10.58 -23.03 -3.45
C ALA A 300 9.86 -22.24 -2.35
N HIS A 301 9.26 -22.94 -1.36
CA HIS A 301 8.63 -22.30 -0.21
C HIS A 301 9.60 -21.42 0.58
N LYS A 302 10.79 -21.93 0.89
CA LYS A 302 11.81 -21.20 1.67
C LYS A 302 12.25 -19.92 0.98
N MET A 303 12.41 -19.95 -0.35
CA MET A 303 12.74 -18.77 -1.13
C MET A 303 11.64 -17.73 -1.13
N ILE A 304 10.38 -18.13 -1.29
CA ILE A 304 9.25 -17.18 -1.22
C ILE A 304 9.13 -16.58 0.19
N GLN A 305 9.30 -17.37 1.25
CA GLN A 305 9.30 -16.85 2.61
C GLN A 305 10.45 -15.86 2.84
N THR A 306 11.66 -16.19 2.36
CA THR A 306 12.82 -15.28 2.44
C THR A 306 12.54 -13.98 1.69
N ALA A 307 11.99 -14.04 0.47
CA ALA A 307 11.63 -12.84 -0.29
C ALA A 307 10.53 -11.99 0.39
N ARG A 308 9.67 -12.61 1.20
CA ARG A 308 8.66 -11.89 1.98
C ARG A 308 9.27 -11.11 3.15
N GLU A 309 10.49 -11.41 3.59
CA GLU A 309 11.24 -10.62 4.59
C GLU A 309 11.62 -9.22 4.06
N LEU A 310 11.58 -8.99 2.75
CA LEU A 310 11.86 -7.67 2.17
C LEU A 310 11.00 -6.58 2.83
N PRO A 311 11.60 -5.42 3.18
CA PRO A 311 10.93 -4.36 3.92
C PRO A 311 9.70 -3.81 3.18
N THR A 312 8.71 -3.41 3.96
CA THR A 312 7.44 -2.82 3.52
C THR A 312 7.24 -1.48 4.19
N SER A 313 6.35 -0.63 3.64
CA SER A 313 6.02 0.66 4.28
C SER A 313 5.40 0.51 5.67
N LYS A 314 4.90 -0.68 6.01
CA LYS A 314 4.28 -1.00 7.30
C LYS A 314 5.26 -1.35 8.42
N ASN A 315 6.50 -1.71 8.07
CA ASN A 315 7.54 -2.12 9.02
C ASN A 315 8.91 -1.45 8.81
N SER A 316 9.07 -0.60 7.78
CA SER A 316 10.28 0.18 7.55
C SER A 316 9.93 1.62 7.18
N LEU A 317 10.45 2.56 7.98
CA LEU A 317 10.35 4.00 7.71
C LEU A 317 10.96 4.35 6.35
N SER A 318 12.11 3.76 6.02
CA SER A 318 12.77 4.00 4.75
C SER A 318 11.94 3.50 3.56
N ALA A 319 11.28 2.34 3.70
CA ALA A 319 10.36 1.83 2.69
C ALA A 319 9.13 2.75 2.53
N PHE A 320 8.60 3.29 3.62
CA PHE A 320 7.52 4.28 3.58
C PHE A 320 7.97 5.54 2.82
N VAL A 321 9.07 6.17 3.23
CA VAL A 321 9.59 7.40 2.61
C VAL A 321 9.80 7.23 1.10
N VAL A 322 10.48 6.16 0.67
CA VAL A 322 10.77 5.92 -0.75
C VAL A 322 9.51 5.62 -1.57
N LYS A 323 8.55 4.88 -0.99
CA LYS A 323 7.25 4.58 -1.62
C LYS A 323 6.42 5.85 -1.82
N GLU A 324 6.40 6.72 -0.82
CA GLU A 324 5.54 7.90 -0.78
C GLU A 324 6.13 9.13 -1.49
N ALA A 325 7.44 9.13 -1.79
CA ALA A 325 8.19 10.26 -2.33
C ALA A 325 7.64 10.91 -3.63
N ASN A 326 6.94 10.14 -4.47
CA ASN A 326 6.39 10.63 -5.73
C ASN A 326 4.88 10.90 -5.65
N ARG A 327 4.30 10.81 -4.46
CA ARG A 327 2.86 11.01 -4.24
C ARG A 327 2.55 12.46 -3.92
N SER A 328 1.31 12.86 -4.16
CA SER A 328 0.83 14.18 -3.77
C SER A 328 0.75 14.29 -2.25
N SER A 329 0.86 15.51 -1.72
CA SER A 329 0.66 15.77 -0.28
C SER A 329 -0.67 15.19 0.24
N SER A 330 -1.75 15.26 -0.55
CA SER A 330 -3.04 14.64 -0.17
C SER A 330 -2.94 13.13 0.01
N GLN A 331 -2.27 12.43 -0.91
CA GLN A 331 -2.14 10.98 -0.86
C GLN A 331 -1.19 10.54 0.27
N ILE A 332 -0.11 11.29 0.51
CA ILE A 332 0.78 11.04 1.66
C ILE A 332 0.00 11.17 2.96
N GLY A 333 -0.82 12.23 3.09
CA GLY A 333 -1.68 12.44 4.25
C GLY A 333 -2.73 11.35 4.46
N TYR A 334 -3.33 10.88 3.37
CA TYR A 334 -4.20 9.70 3.40
C TYR A 334 -3.44 8.47 3.90
N ASP A 335 -2.28 8.16 3.31
CA ASP A 335 -1.49 6.96 3.64
C ASP A 335 -0.95 6.99 5.09
N LEU A 336 -0.87 8.16 5.75
CA LEU A 336 -0.54 8.28 7.17
C LEU A 336 -1.67 7.82 8.13
N LEU A 337 -2.93 7.91 7.72
CA LEU A 337 -4.09 7.64 8.58
C LEU A 337 -4.96 6.48 8.10
N ALA A 338 -4.97 6.19 6.80
CA ALA A 338 -5.89 5.25 6.17
C ALA A 338 -5.87 3.86 6.82
N ASP A 339 -4.68 3.38 7.19
CA ASP A 339 -4.50 2.09 7.83
C ASP A 339 -5.17 2.04 9.23
N SER A 340 -5.24 3.18 9.94
CA SER A 340 -5.84 3.32 11.28
C SER A 340 -7.34 3.56 11.29
N VAL A 341 -7.95 3.75 10.11
CA VAL A 341 -9.40 3.97 10.01
C VAL A 341 -10.15 2.74 10.51
N GLY A 342 -11.14 2.97 11.37
CA GLY A 342 -11.97 1.91 11.92
C GLY A 342 -12.85 1.24 10.87
N SER A 343 -12.97 -0.07 11.00
CA SER A 343 -13.80 -0.93 10.17
C SER A 343 -14.42 -2.02 11.06
N ALA A 344 -15.52 -2.61 10.61
CA ALA A 344 -16.09 -3.78 11.28
C ALA A 344 -15.40 -5.04 10.73
N ASP A 345 -14.74 -5.79 11.61
CA ASP A 345 -14.12 -7.07 11.28
C ASP A 345 -14.99 -8.23 11.77
N HIS A 346 -15.11 -9.27 10.94
CA HIS A 346 -15.87 -10.46 11.29
C HIS A 346 -15.03 -11.41 12.16
N LEU A 347 -15.46 -11.69 13.39
CA LEU A 347 -14.82 -12.67 14.27
C LEU A 347 -14.73 -14.06 13.63
N VAL A 348 -15.77 -14.46 12.88
CA VAL A 348 -15.73 -15.57 11.92
C VAL A 348 -15.87 -14.98 10.52
N ALA A 349 -14.85 -15.14 9.67
CA ALA A 349 -14.87 -14.58 8.32
C ALA A 349 -16.07 -15.06 7.50
N ALA A 350 -16.66 -14.18 6.67
CA ALA A 350 -17.80 -14.53 5.81
C ALA A 350 -17.53 -15.74 4.91
N LYS A 351 -16.31 -15.86 4.36
CA LYS A 351 -15.90 -17.04 3.56
C LYS A 351 -15.82 -18.34 4.35
N ALA A 352 -15.74 -18.26 5.67
CA ALA A 352 -15.75 -19.40 6.58
C ALA A 352 -17.16 -19.66 7.15
N GLY A 353 -18.22 -19.12 6.53
CA GLY A 353 -19.61 -19.27 6.97
C GLY A 353 -19.99 -18.37 8.15
N GLY A 354 -19.22 -17.32 8.44
CA GLY A 354 -19.56 -16.38 9.49
C GLY A 354 -20.74 -15.50 9.13
N ASP A 355 -21.74 -15.47 10.03
CA ASP A 355 -22.93 -14.65 9.86
C ASP A 355 -22.60 -13.17 9.72
N SER A 356 -23.32 -12.50 8.82
CA SER A 356 -23.39 -11.04 8.79
C SER A 356 -24.43 -10.60 9.82
N ASP A 357 -24.06 -10.71 11.09
CA ASP A 357 -24.82 -10.22 12.24
C ASP A 357 -23.93 -9.33 13.12
N ILE A 358 -24.55 -8.44 13.90
CA ILE A 358 -23.80 -7.47 14.69
C ILE A 358 -22.89 -8.13 15.74
N TYR A 359 -23.29 -9.29 16.28
CA TYR A 359 -22.58 -10.03 17.32
C TYR A 359 -21.38 -10.82 16.80
N ASN A 360 -21.22 -10.92 15.48
CA ASN A 360 -20.03 -11.44 14.82
C ASN A 360 -19.03 -10.33 14.47
N TYR A 361 -19.31 -9.05 14.82
CA TYR A 361 -18.42 -7.94 14.55
C TYR A 361 -17.68 -7.42 15.78
N VAL A 362 -16.41 -7.07 15.56
CA VAL A 362 -15.62 -6.18 16.42
C VAL A 362 -15.09 -5.01 15.60
N LEU A 363 -14.66 -3.94 16.25
CA LEU A 363 -14.06 -2.80 15.56
C LEU A 363 -12.56 -2.99 15.43
N ALA A 364 -12.05 -2.93 14.20
CA ALA A 364 -10.63 -3.06 13.91
C ALA A 364 -10.23 -2.09 12.81
N SER A 365 -8.98 -1.68 12.84
CA SER A 365 -8.32 -0.85 11.85
C SER A 365 -8.31 -1.55 10.50
N ARG A 366 -8.42 -0.78 9.42
CA ARG A 366 -8.35 -1.32 8.04
C ARG A 366 -7.10 -2.17 7.85
N ARG A 367 -5.98 -1.80 8.49
CA ARG A 367 -4.75 -2.58 8.48
C ARG A 367 -4.94 -3.99 9.02
N TYR A 368 -5.39 -4.13 10.27
CA TYR A 368 -5.51 -5.44 10.91
C TYR A 368 -6.63 -6.27 10.31
N ASN A 369 -7.75 -5.65 9.92
CA ASN A 369 -8.81 -6.34 9.19
C ASN A 369 -8.27 -6.95 7.88
N SER A 370 -7.49 -6.19 7.11
CA SER A 370 -6.85 -6.70 5.89
C SER A 370 -5.77 -7.76 6.15
N GLU A 371 -4.97 -7.62 7.20
CA GLU A 371 -3.87 -8.55 7.51
C GLU A 371 -4.36 -9.87 8.10
N ARG A 372 -5.42 -9.82 8.91
CA ARG A 372 -6.07 -11.01 9.46
C ARG A 372 -6.73 -11.83 8.37
N ALA A 373 -7.37 -11.18 7.38
CA ALA A 373 -8.04 -11.81 6.25
C ALA A 373 -9.05 -12.91 6.66
N HIS A 374 -8.62 -14.18 6.70
CA HIS A 374 -9.46 -15.32 7.05
C HIS A 374 -8.91 -16.13 8.25
N SER A 375 -7.87 -15.62 8.92
CA SER A 375 -7.26 -16.26 10.08
C SER A 375 -8.23 -16.35 11.26
N LYS A 376 -8.26 -17.52 11.90
CA LYS A 376 -9.06 -17.76 13.11
C LYS A 376 -8.56 -16.89 14.26
N LEU A 377 -9.47 -16.48 15.14
CA LEU A 377 -9.13 -15.67 16.30
C LEU A 377 -8.09 -16.36 17.20
N SER A 378 -8.21 -17.67 17.41
CA SER A 378 -7.23 -18.46 18.16
C SER A 378 -5.80 -18.30 17.62
N THR A 379 -5.62 -18.45 16.31
CA THR A 379 -4.32 -18.26 15.65
C THR A 379 -3.77 -16.84 15.79
N ILE A 380 -4.66 -15.83 15.79
CA ILE A 380 -4.25 -14.44 16.00
C ILE A 380 -3.77 -14.22 17.44
N ILE A 381 -4.48 -14.76 18.44
CA ILE A 381 -4.10 -14.67 19.86
C ILE A 381 -2.80 -15.43 20.13
N GLU A 382 -2.62 -16.61 19.54
CA GLU A 382 -1.38 -17.39 19.66
C GLU A 382 -0.18 -16.64 19.08
N LYS A 383 -0.38 -15.91 17.97
CA LYS A 383 0.66 -15.12 17.32
C LYS A 383 0.98 -13.83 18.07
N ASP A 384 -0.03 -13.19 18.66
CA ASP A 384 0.13 -11.98 19.48
C ASP A 384 -0.74 -12.06 20.74
N PRO A 385 -0.16 -12.52 21.87
CA PRO A 385 -0.88 -12.61 23.14
C PRO A 385 -1.42 -11.28 23.65
N ASN A 386 -0.88 -10.13 23.19
CA ASN A 386 -1.36 -8.81 23.61
C ASN A 386 -2.77 -8.48 23.10
N VAL A 387 -3.27 -9.21 22.10
CA VAL A 387 -4.67 -9.12 21.65
C VAL A 387 -5.65 -9.25 22.82
N ARG A 388 -5.28 -9.99 23.88
CA ARG A 388 -6.07 -10.08 25.12
C ARG A 388 -6.23 -8.72 25.80
N VAL A 389 -5.17 -7.93 25.87
CA VAL A 389 -5.17 -6.58 26.45
C VAL A 389 -5.91 -5.61 25.52
N TYR A 390 -5.63 -5.66 24.21
CA TYR A 390 -6.26 -4.76 23.24
C TYR A 390 -7.78 -4.95 23.16
N SER A 391 -8.22 -6.21 23.11
CA SER A 391 -9.63 -6.56 23.14
C SER A 391 -10.31 -6.14 24.45
N GLN A 392 -9.66 -6.30 25.61
CA GLN A 392 -10.21 -5.81 26.88
C GLN A 392 -10.35 -4.28 26.88
N ASN A 393 -9.34 -3.54 26.39
CA ASN A 393 -9.41 -2.08 26.28
C ASN A 393 -10.60 -1.63 25.41
N GLN A 394 -10.87 -2.34 24.31
CA GLN A 394 -12.04 -2.08 23.49
C GLN A 394 -13.34 -2.35 24.26
N ILE A 395 -13.45 -3.49 24.96
CA ILE A 395 -14.65 -3.83 25.76
C ILE A 395 -14.88 -2.80 26.87
N ASP A 396 -13.84 -2.41 27.60
CA ASP A 396 -13.93 -1.40 28.65
C ASP A 396 -14.46 -0.08 28.09
N ARG A 397 -13.94 0.36 26.92
CA ARG A 397 -14.44 1.55 26.25
C ARG A 397 -15.90 1.42 25.82
N LEU A 398 -16.30 0.26 25.32
CA LEU A 398 -17.69 0.00 24.96
C LEU A 398 -18.62 0.04 26.17
N ILE A 399 -18.17 -0.49 27.33
CA ILE A 399 -18.90 -0.43 28.60
C ILE A 399 -19.08 1.02 29.06
N GLU A 400 -18.02 1.84 29.01
CA GLU A 400 -18.10 3.27 29.34
C GLU A 400 -19.14 4.00 28.46
N LEU A 401 -19.15 3.71 27.16
CA LEU A 401 -20.08 4.31 26.21
C LEU A 401 -21.52 3.81 26.42
N ALA A 402 -21.70 2.54 26.74
CA ALA A 402 -23.00 1.98 27.08
C ALA A 402 -23.56 2.64 28.35
N ASN A 403 -22.76 2.69 29.42
CA ASN A 403 -23.13 3.26 30.71
C ASN A 403 -23.41 4.77 30.66
N SER A 404 -22.87 5.48 29.67
CA SER A 404 -23.13 6.91 29.44
C SER A 404 -24.30 7.17 28.48
N GLY A 405 -25.02 6.13 28.04
CA GLY A 405 -26.19 6.24 27.17
C GLY A 405 -25.88 6.41 25.68
N ILE A 406 -24.60 6.41 25.29
CA ILE A 406 -24.17 6.60 23.89
C ILE A 406 -24.64 5.46 22.99
N PHE A 407 -24.70 4.24 23.51
CA PHE A 407 -25.23 3.09 22.76
C PHE A 407 -26.65 3.32 22.23
N LYS A 408 -27.53 3.92 23.04
CA LYS A 408 -28.90 4.27 22.63
C LYS A 408 -28.90 5.28 21.48
N MET A 409 -27.99 6.27 21.50
CA MET A 409 -27.82 7.24 20.40
C MET A 409 -27.30 6.61 19.11
N CYS A 410 -26.60 5.48 19.22
CA CYS A 410 -26.05 4.74 18.09
C CYS A 410 -26.96 3.59 17.62
N GLU A 411 -28.17 3.45 18.17
CA GLU A 411 -29.09 2.32 17.90
C GLU A 411 -28.48 0.95 18.24
N LEU A 412 -27.69 0.90 19.33
CA LEU A 412 -27.03 -0.30 19.80
C LEU A 412 -27.54 -0.69 21.19
N SER A 413 -27.76 -1.99 21.42
CA SER A 413 -28.12 -2.53 22.73
C SER A 413 -26.87 -2.90 23.53
N SER A 414 -26.89 -2.66 24.85
CA SER A 414 -25.83 -3.11 25.78
C SER A 414 -25.64 -4.64 25.76
N SER A 415 -26.67 -5.40 25.35
CA SER A 415 -26.58 -6.86 25.18
C SER A 415 -25.54 -7.29 24.12
N TYR A 416 -25.16 -6.38 23.21
CA TYR A 416 -24.06 -6.57 22.27
C TYR A 416 -22.76 -6.96 22.98
N ILE A 417 -22.39 -6.23 24.05
CA ILE A 417 -21.12 -6.41 24.76
C ILE A 417 -21.05 -7.84 25.34
N LEU A 418 -22.10 -8.27 26.02
CA LEU A 418 -22.18 -9.61 26.62
C LEU A 418 -22.18 -10.73 25.57
N SER A 419 -22.85 -10.52 24.43
CA SER A 419 -22.93 -11.50 23.36
C SER A 419 -21.59 -11.65 22.62
N VAL A 420 -20.93 -10.52 22.33
CA VAL A 420 -19.60 -10.53 21.70
C VAL A 420 -18.55 -11.12 22.63
N ALA A 421 -18.54 -10.76 23.92
CA ALA A 421 -17.61 -11.35 24.89
C ALA A 421 -17.74 -12.89 24.96
N ARG A 422 -18.98 -13.40 25.00
CA ARG A 422 -19.26 -14.84 24.94
C ARG A 422 -18.77 -15.49 23.64
N ARG A 423 -19.00 -14.83 22.50
CA ARG A 423 -18.54 -15.32 21.19
C ARG A 423 -17.02 -15.34 21.10
N ILE A 424 -16.34 -14.30 21.58
CA ILE A 424 -14.88 -14.23 21.63
C ILE A 424 -14.31 -15.37 22.48
N LYS A 425 -14.85 -15.61 23.68
CA LYS A 425 -14.46 -16.74 24.52
C LYS A 425 -14.58 -18.07 23.77
N LYS A 426 -15.68 -18.29 23.05
CA LYS A 426 -15.89 -19.51 22.24
C LYS A 426 -14.90 -19.65 21.07
N LEU A 427 -14.47 -18.55 20.46
CA LEU A 427 -13.59 -18.54 19.29
C LEU A 427 -12.09 -18.47 19.63
N SER A 428 -11.77 -18.24 20.90
CA SER A 428 -10.40 -18.23 21.43
C SER A 428 -9.85 -19.65 21.67
N PRO A 429 -8.54 -19.81 21.94
CA PRO A 429 -7.96 -21.13 22.17
C PRO A 429 -8.66 -21.90 23.30
N SER A 430 -9.03 -23.16 23.08
CA SER A 430 -9.82 -23.94 24.04
C SER A 430 -9.12 -24.16 25.38
N ASN A 431 -7.79 -24.26 25.38
CA ASN A 431 -6.98 -24.49 26.58
C ASN A 431 -6.68 -23.20 27.35
N ASP A 432 -6.87 -22.04 26.73
CA ASP A 432 -6.65 -20.73 27.34
C ASP A 432 -7.66 -19.71 26.78
N PRO A 433 -8.95 -19.82 27.17
CA PRO A 433 -9.99 -18.98 26.59
C PRO A 433 -9.80 -17.51 26.95
N LEU A 434 -10.09 -16.61 26.00
CA LEU A 434 -10.13 -15.17 26.21
C LEU A 434 -11.42 -14.79 26.95
N ASN A 435 -11.31 -14.62 28.26
CA ASN A 435 -12.38 -14.18 29.14
C ASN A 435 -12.31 -12.66 29.30
N LEU A 436 -13.18 -11.93 28.59
CA LEU A 436 -13.28 -10.48 28.68
C LEU A 436 -14.14 -10.09 29.89
N ASP A 437 -13.62 -9.19 30.74
CA ASP A 437 -14.35 -8.65 31.89
C ASP A 437 -15.45 -7.71 31.42
N THR A 438 -16.67 -7.96 31.89
CA THR A 438 -17.87 -7.18 31.58
C THR A 438 -18.62 -6.71 32.83
N ASN A 439 -18.06 -6.91 34.02
CA ASN A 439 -18.73 -6.68 35.31
C ASN A 439 -19.10 -5.21 35.55
N LYS A 440 -18.42 -4.28 34.87
CA LYS A 440 -18.70 -2.84 34.97
C LYS A 440 -19.90 -2.39 34.15
N LEU A 441 -20.52 -3.26 33.35
CA LEU A 441 -21.69 -2.92 32.55
C LEU A 441 -22.92 -2.75 33.44
N LYS A 442 -23.57 -1.58 33.33
CA LYS A 442 -24.85 -1.28 34.01
C LYS A 442 -26.00 -1.73 33.12
N TYR A 443 -26.99 -2.38 33.72
CA TYR A 443 -28.19 -2.89 33.06
C TYR A 443 -29.27 -1.83 32.96
#